data_AF-W1XNW3-F1
#
_entry.id   AF-W1XNW3-F1
#
_cell.length_a   1.000
_cell.length_b   1.000
_cell.length_c   1.000
_cell.angle_alpha   90.00
_cell.angle_beta   90.00
_cell.angle_gamma   90.00
#
_symmetry.space_group_name_H-M   'P 1'
#
loop_
_entity.id
_entity.type
_entity.pdbx_description
1 polymer ?
#
loop_
_entity_poly.entity_id
_entity_poly.type
_entity_poly.pdbx_seq_one_letter_code
_entity_poly.pdbx_strand_id
1 'polypeptide(L)'
;SNLSNLDCKVYLGALAGNDDHGHLLKNLLDTDKIDTTGLITSDDRSTITKMRILGDRQQMMRLDFETITDLTSGEEEQLASGEIRL
;
A
#
# COMPACT_ATOMS: atom_id res chain seq x y z
N SER A 1 9.95 15.96 -0.53
CA SER A 1 10.40 14.96 -1.51
C SER A 1 10.66 13.66 -0.81
N ASN A 2 10.21 12.56 -1.42
CA ASN A 2 10.46 11.20 -0.94
C ASN A 2 11.57 10.55 -1.79
N LEU A 3 11.91 9.28 -1.52
CA LEU A 3 13.03 8.55 -2.15
C LEU A 3 12.94 8.50 -3.69
N SER A 4 11.73 8.31 -4.25
CA SER A 4 11.52 8.28 -5.71
C SER A 4 11.87 9.59 -6.41
N ASN A 5 11.81 10.72 -5.69
CA ASN A 5 12.14 12.05 -6.22
C ASN A 5 13.62 12.42 -6.07
N LEU A 6 14.46 11.49 -5.58
CA LEU A 6 15.90 11.69 -5.37
C LEU A 6 16.73 10.81 -6.32
N ASP A 7 16.20 10.49 -7.50
CA ASP A 7 16.83 9.62 -8.52
C ASP A 7 17.26 8.23 -8.00
N CYS A 8 16.62 7.77 -6.91
CA CYS A 8 16.86 6.44 -6.34
C CYS A 8 15.95 5.40 -6.99
N LYS A 9 16.47 4.17 -7.16
CA LYS A 9 15.62 3.01 -7.45
C LYS A 9 14.93 2.58 -6.16
N VAL A 10 13.60 2.64 -6.12
CA VAL A 10 12.80 2.35 -4.94
C VAL A 10 11.99 1.09 -5.18
N TYR A 11 11.96 0.22 -4.17
CA TYR A 11 11.17 -0.99 -4.14
C TYR A 11 10.21 -0.94 -2.95
N LEU A 12 8.99 -1.44 -3.15
CA LEU A 12 7.99 -1.54 -2.09
C LEU A 12 7.69 -3.01 -1.78
N GLY A 13 7.96 -3.41 -0.53
CA GLY A 13 7.45 -4.65 0.06
C GLY A 13 6.24 -4.34 0.93
N ALA A 14 5.06 -4.79 0.54
CA ALA A 14 3.81 -4.48 1.24
C ALA A 14 2.69 -5.48 0.93
N LEU A 15 1.64 -5.44 1.75
CA LEU A 15 0.39 -6.14 1.52
C LEU A 15 -0.73 -5.13 1.27
N ALA A 16 -1.53 -5.35 0.24
CA ALA A 16 -2.75 -4.61 -0.06
C ALA A 16 -3.94 -5.58 -0.21
N GLY A 17 -5.15 -5.04 -0.17
CA GLY A 17 -6.33 -5.80 -0.54
C GLY A 17 -6.43 -5.97 -2.05
N ASN A 18 -7.06 -7.04 -2.51
CA ASN A 18 -7.50 -7.16 -3.89
C ASN A 18 -8.81 -6.40 -4.10
N ASP A 19 -8.72 -5.06 -4.04
CA ASP A 19 -9.86 -4.15 -4.14
C ASP A 19 -9.52 -2.91 -4.99
N ASP A 20 -10.53 -2.08 -5.26
CA ASP A 20 -10.38 -0.85 -6.06
C ASP A 20 -9.31 0.09 -5.49
N HIS A 21 -9.17 0.15 -4.17
CA HIS A 21 -8.17 0.97 -3.51
C HIS A 21 -6.76 0.40 -3.68
N GLY A 22 -6.60 -0.92 -3.68
CA GLY A 22 -5.35 -1.62 -3.98
C GLY A 22 -4.91 -1.39 -5.42
N HIS A 23 -5.84 -1.47 -6.38
CA HIS A 23 -5.57 -1.14 -7.78
C HIS A 23 -5.16 0.34 -7.95
N LEU A 24 -5.86 1.26 -7.29
CA LEU A 24 -5.52 2.68 -7.29
C LEU A 24 -4.11 2.91 -6.72
N LEU A 25 -3.80 2.30 -5.57
CA LEU A 25 -2.48 2.39 -4.93
C LEU A 25 -1.38 1.92 -5.89
N LYS A 26 -1.55 0.75 -6.52
CA LYS A 26 -0.58 0.21 -7.47
C LYS A 26 -0.34 1.17 -8.65
N ASN A 27 -1.40 1.71 -9.24
CA ASN A 27 -1.28 2.68 -10.34
C ASN A 27 -0.52 3.95 -9.94
N LEU A 28 -0.71 4.44 -8.71
CA LEU A 28 0.02 5.61 -8.19
C LEU A 28 1.52 5.29 -8.01
N LEU A 29 1.84 4.11 -7.46
CA LEU A 29 3.22 3.65 -7.30
C LEU A 29 3.94 3.47 -8.65
N ASP A 30 3.25 2.87 -9.62
CA ASP A 30 3.76 2.69 -10.99
C ASP A 30 4.03 4.04 -11.66
N THR A 31 3.13 5.02 -11.47
CA THR A 31 3.30 6.39 -11.98
C THR A 31 4.52 7.08 -11.36
N ASP A 32 4.78 6.83 -10.09
CA ASP A 32 5.93 7.35 -9.35
C ASP A 32 7.22 6.52 -9.56
N LYS A 33 7.19 5.54 -10.48
CA LYS A 33 8.31 4.65 -10.83
C LYS A 33 8.86 3.85 -9.64
N ILE A 34 7.98 3.50 -8.71
CA ILE A 34 8.30 2.62 -7.59
C ILE A 34 8.08 1.18 -8.03
N ASP A 35 9.08 0.33 -7.82
CA ASP A 35 8.99 -1.09 -8.14
C ASP A 35 8.05 -1.78 -7.13
N THR A 36 6.93 -2.31 -7.63
CA THR A 36 5.92 -2.99 -6.83
C THR A 36 6.01 -4.51 -6.91
N THR A 37 7.16 -5.11 -7.28
CA THR A 37 7.27 -6.59 -7.30
C THR A 37 7.06 -7.22 -5.93
N GLY A 38 7.35 -6.48 -4.85
CA GLY A 38 7.08 -6.88 -3.47
C GLY A 38 5.68 -6.53 -2.97
N LEU A 39 4.78 -6.03 -3.82
CA LEU A 39 3.39 -5.75 -3.45
C LEU A 39 2.53 -7.00 -3.65
N ILE A 40 2.05 -7.55 -2.54
CA ILE A 40 1.19 -8.73 -2.51
C ILE A 40 -0.25 -8.27 -2.29
N THR A 41 -1.20 -8.95 -2.93
CA THR A 41 -2.64 -8.69 -2.77
C THR A 41 -3.33 -9.86 -2.08
N SER A 42 -4.22 -9.55 -1.14
CA SER A 42 -5.01 -10.53 -0.39
C SER A 42 -6.51 -10.29 -0.61
N ASP A 43 -7.27 -11.35 -0.90
CA ASP A 43 -8.75 -11.27 -0.97
C ASP A 43 -9.38 -11.18 0.43
N ASP A 44 -8.65 -11.59 1.47
CA ASP A 44 -9.12 -11.68 2.85
C ASP A 44 -8.97 -10.36 3.63
N ARG A 45 -8.35 -9.34 3.01
CA ARG A 45 -8.07 -8.05 3.67
C ARG A 45 -8.41 -6.88 2.76
N SER A 46 -8.87 -5.79 3.35
CA SER A 46 -9.07 -4.52 2.64
C SER A 46 -7.78 -3.71 2.59
N THR A 47 -7.56 -3.00 1.48
CA THR A 47 -6.46 -2.03 1.37
C THR A 47 -6.67 -0.91 2.38
N ILE A 48 -5.65 -0.69 3.23
CA ILE A 48 -5.68 0.33 4.27
C ILE A 48 -5.92 1.70 3.63
N THR A 49 -7.07 2.30 3.93
CA THR A 49 -7.51 3.56 3.35
C THR A 49 -7.84 4.55 4.47
N LYS A 50 -7.16 5.70 4.46
CA LYS A 50 -7.34 6.78 5.45
C LYS A 50 -7.95 8.00 4.78
N MET A 51 -9.27 8.10 4.81
CA MET A 51 -9.99 9.21 4.20
C MET A 51 -10.12 10.38 5.19
N ARG A 52 -9.80 11.59 4.74
CA ARG A 52 -9.93 12.83 5.54
C ARG A 52 -11.05 13.69 4.99
N ILE A 53 -12.03 14.01 5.82
CA ILE A 53 -13.06 15.01 5.51
C ILE A 53 -12.55 16.36 6.02
N LEU A 54 -12.39 17.30 5.11
CA LEU A 54 -11.88 18.64 5.38
C LEU A 54 -13.02 19.66 5.31
N GLY A 55 -12.99 20.65 6.21
CA GLY A 55 -13.89 21.80 6.22
C GLY A 55 -13.05 23.07 6.40
N ASP A 56 -13.16 23.99 5.45
CA ASP A 56 -12.23 25.12 5.33
C ASP A 56 -10.76 24.64 5.46
N ARG A 57 -9.99 25.20 6.41
CA ARG A 57 -8.59 24.83 6.66
C ARG A 57 -8.41 23.82 7.79
N GLN A 58 -9.48 23.10 8.17
CA GLN A 58 -9.46 22.16 9.28
C GLN A 58 -9.85 20.75 8.84
N GLN A 59 -9.22 19.75 9.47
CA GLN A 59 -9.63 18.36 9.32
C GLN A 59 -10.80 18.09 10.26
N MET A 60 -11.98 17.84 9.69
CA MET A 60 -13.22 17.62 10.44
C MET A 60 -13.35 16.18 10.94
N MET A 61 -12.98 15.23 10.09
CA MET A 61 -13.12 13.80 10.38
C MET A 61 -12.07 12.97 9.66
N ARG A 62 -11.75 11.81 10.24
CA ARG A 62 -10.98 10.76 9.60
C ARG A 62 -11.80 9.48 9.59
N LEU A 63 -11.93 8.86 8.42
CA LEU A 63 -12.51 7.54 8.25
C LEU A 63 -11.39 6.57 7.91
N ASP A 64 -11.24 5.55 8.74
CA ASP A 64 -10.20 4.54 8.63
C ASP A 64 -10.85 3.24 8.18
N PHE A 65 -10.50 2.76 6.99
CA PHE A 65 -10.92 1.47 6.46
C PHE A 65 -9.70 0.55 6.44
N GLU A 66 -9.73 -0.48 7.28
CA GLU A 66 -8.62 -1.43 7.39
C GLU A 66 -9.08 -2.74 8.02
N THR A 67 -8.39 -3.83 7.64
CA THR A 67 -8.47 -5.10 8.38
C THR A 67 -7.49 -5.03 9.56
N ILE A 68 -8.02 -5.06 10.79
CA ILE A 68 -7.25 -4.92 12.04
C ILE A 68 -6.71 -6.25 12.61
N THR A 69 -6.80 -7.33 11.85
CA THR A 69 -6.20 -8.61 12.23
C THR A 69 -4.74 -8.65 11.83
N ASP A 70 -3.96 -9.43 12.59
CA ASP A 70 -2.58 -9.75 12.26
C ASP A 70 -2.49 -10.48 10.92
N LEU A 71 -1.27 -10.51 10.37
CA LEU A 71 -0.97 -11.31 9.19
C LEU A 71 -1.18 -12.79 9.49
N THR A 72 -1.75 -13.51 8.53
CA THR A 72 -1.73 -14.97 8.57
C THR A 72 -0.32 -15.47 8.27
N SER A 73 0.03 -16.68 8.73
CA SER A 73 1.33 -17.28 8.42
C SER A 73 1.60 -17.40 6.92
N GLY A 74 0.54 -17.57 6.10
CA GLY A 74 0.66 -17.58 4.64
C GLY A 74 1.02 -16.21 4.06
N GLU A 75 0.41 -15.13 4.57
CA GLU A 75 0.75 -13.75 4.16
C GLU A 75 2.16 -13.37 4.61
N GLU A 76 2.59 -13.79 5.80
CA GLU A 76 3.96 -13.58 6.28
C GLU A 76 4.99 -14.28 5.37
N GLU A 77 4.73 -15.53 5.00
CA GLU A 77 5.62 -16.30 4.12
C GLU A 77 5.67 -15.70 2.70
N GLN A 78 4.53 -15.28 2.15
CA GLN A 78 4.49 -14.58 0.87
C GLN A 78 5.28 -13.27 0.92
N LEU A 79 5.11 -12.48 1.99
CA LEU A 79 5.82 -11.21 2.15
C LEU A 79 7.33 -11.41 2.32
N ALA A 80 7.75 -12.45 3.05
CA ALA A 80 9.15 -12.80 3.23
C ALA A 80 9.79 -13.37 1.95
N SER A 81 9.02 -14.08 1.13
CA SER A 81 9.48 -14.68 -0.13
C SER A 81 9.34 -13.78 -1.35
N GLY A 82 8.67 -12.63 -1.22
CA GLY A 82 8.50 -11.65 -2.28
C GLY A 82 9.85 -11.28 -2.94
N GLU A 83 10.00 -11.62 -4.22
CA GLU A 83 11.26 -11.41 -4.96
C GLU A 83 11.49 -9.91 -5.23
N ILE A 84 12.07 -9.21 -4.26
CA ILE A 84 12.70 -7.90 -4.48
C ILE A 84 14.15 -8.16 -4.93
N ARG A 85 14.41 -7.98 -6.23
CA ARG A 85 15.76 -8.12 -6.80
C ARG A 85 16.51 -6.79 -6.68
N LEU A 86 17.41 -6.70 -5.70
CA LEU A 86 18.31 -5.56 -5.48
C LEU A 86 19.39 -5.44 -6.57
#